data_AF-A0A2G6KYB0-F1
#
_entry.id   AF-A0A2G6KYB0-F1
#
_cell.length_a   1.000
_cell.length_b   1.000
_cell.length_c   1.000
_cell.angle_alpha   90.00
_cell.angle_beta   90.00
_cell.angle_gamma   90.00
#
_symmetry.space_group_name_H-M   'P 1'
#
loop_
_entity.id
_entity.type
_entity.pdbx_description
1 polymer ?
#
loop_
_entity_poly.entity_id
_entity_poly.type
_entity_poly.pdbx_seq_one_letter_code
_entity_poly.pdbx_strand_id
1 'polypeptide(L)'
;LPHLVSGLDIIELTAKHKGNLNEMTALYFAIANILNARWLAHGINALYDNDYWRRRACHSLMDNLKTNLVTVTEQAAALGLSTDKAIPQWRKKYAAHLQSYLGCLAEITQENVDLSRLSVAIGEMSALARSE
;
A
#
# COMPACT_ATOMS: atom_id res chain seq x y z
N LEU A 1 -10.65 -9.52 10.57
CA LEU A 1 -10.25 -10.06 9.25
C LEU A 1 -9.83 -8.90 8.33
N PRO A 2 -8.56 -8.48 8.34
CA PRO A 2 -8.05 -7.43 7.44
C PRO A 2 -8.20 -7.76 5.95
N HIS A 3 -8.41 -9.04 5.62
CA HIS A 3 -8.52 -9.56 4.25
C HIS A 3 -9.89 -9.35 3.61
N LEU A 4 -10.93 -8.99 4.37
CA LEU A 4 -12.30 -8.81 3.85
C LEU A 4 -12.51 -7.47 3.13
N VAL A 5 -11.75 -6.42 3.49
CA VAL A 5 -11.88 -5.09 2.85
C VAL A 5 -11.26 -5.07 1.46
N SER A 6 -10.15 -5.79 1.26
CA SER A 6 -9.48 -5.84 -0.05
C SER A 6 -10.32 -6.45 -1.17
N GLY A 7 -11.34 -7.27 -0.85
CA GLY A 7 -12.18 -7.93 -1.86
C GLY A 7 -13.02 -6.96 -2.69
N LEU A 8 -13.64 -5.95 -2.07
CA LEU A 8 -14.47 -4.97 -2.77
C LEU A 8 -13.61 -4.06 -3.64
N ASP A 9 -12.49 -3.58 -3.12
CA ASP A 9 -11.55 -2.74 -3.86
C ASP A 9 -11.02 -3.48 -5.10
N ILE A 10 -10.66 -4.77 -4.96
CA ILE A 10 -10.21 -5.60 -6.08
C ILE A 10 -11.32 -5.76 -7.14
N ILE A 11 -12.57 -5.97 -6.73
CA ILE A 11 -13.70 -6.09 -7.65
C ILE A 11 -13.93 -4.77 -8.40
N GLU A 12 -13.88 -3.63 -7.70
CA GLU A 12 -14.04 -2.30 -8.30
C GLU A 12 -12.92 -2.01 -9.31
N LEU A 13 -11.66 -2.25 -8.94
CA LEU A 13 -10.52 -2.13 -9.85
C LEU A 13 -10.66 -3.05 -11.07
N THR A 14 -11.08 -4.30 -10.86
CA THR A 14 -11.30 -5.26 -11.95
C THR A 14 -12.35 -4.75 -12.94
N ALA A 15 -13.47 -4.23 -12.43
CA ALA A 15 -14.53 -3.66 -13.25
C ALA A 15 -14.05 -2.42 -14.02
N LYS A 16 -13.33 -1.51 -13.35
CA LYS A 16 -12.78 -0.28 -13.93
C LYS A 16 -11.82 -0.55 -15.09
N HIS A 17 -10.96 -1.56 -14.95
CA HIS A 17 -10.00 -1.95 -15.99
C HIS A 17 -10.53 -3.00 -16.97
N LYS A 18 -11.80 -3.40 -16.85
CA LYS A 18 -12.42 -4.48 -17.66
C LYS A 18 -11.56 -5.75 -17.70
N GLY A 19 -10.96 -6.08 -16.55
CA GLY A 19 -9.93 -7.11 -16.43
C GLY A 19 -10.43 -8.46 -15.92
N ASN A 20 -9.50 -9.41 -15.81
CA ASN A 20 -9.75 -10.67 -15.12
C ASN A 20 -9.55 -10.50 -13.60
N LEU A 21 -10.50 -10.99 -12.81
CA LEU A 21 -10.45 -10.89 -11.35
C LEU A 21 -9.21 -11.56 -10.73
N ASN A 22 -8.79 -12.72 -11.27
CA ASN A 22 -7.60 -13.42 -10.78
C ASN A 22 -6.32 -12.63 -11.05
N GLU A 23 -6.21 -12.01 -12.24
CA GLU A 23 -5.06 -11.17 -12.58
C GLU A 23 -5.01 -9.92 -11.70
N MET A 24 -6.14 -9.23 -11.50
CA MET A 24 -6.21 -8.07 -10.62
C MET A 24 -5.89 -8.43 -9.17
N THR A 25 -6.40 -9.57 -8.69
CA THR A 25 -6.10 -10.08 -7.34
C THR A 25 -4.60 -10.36 -7.19
N ALA A 26 -3.99 -11.03 -8.16
CA ALA A 26 -2.56 -11.32 -8.17
C ALA A 26 -1.73 -10.03 -8.18
N LEU A 27 -2.12 -9.05 -9.00
CA LEU A 27 -1.47 -7.75 -9.08
C LEU A 27 -1.57 -6.98 -7.75
N TYR A 28 -2.75 -6.90 -7.16
CA TYR A 28 -2.98 -6.24 -5.86
C TYR A 28 -2.08 -6.83 -4.77
N PHE A 29 -2.05 -8.16 -4.62
CA PHE A 29 -1.22 -8.81 -3.60
C PHE A 29 0.28 -8.71 -3.90
N ALA A 30 0.69 -8.71 -5.17
CA ALA A 30 2.07 -8.47 -5.53
C ALA A 30 2.53 -7.06 -5.17
N ILE A 31 1.72 -6.03 -5.46
CA ILE A 31 1.97 -4.65 -5.02
C ILE A 31 2.00 -4.57 -3.49
N ALA A 32 1.04 -5.19 -2.80
CA ALA A 32 1.00 -5.21 -1.33
C ALA A 32 2.27 -5.81 -0.70
N ASN A 33 2.82 -6.86 -1.31
CA ASN A 33 4.09 -7.44 -0.89
C ASN A 33 5.27 -6.51 -1.16
N ILE A 34 5.36 -5.89 -2.34
CA ILE A 34 6.43 -4.93 -2.66
C ILE A 34 6.44 -3.76 -1.67
N LEU A 35 5.25 -3.30 -1.28
CA LEU A 35 5.07 -2.19 -0.35
C LEU A 35 5.02 -2.64 1.12
N ASN A 36 5.37 -3.90 1.44
CA ASN A 36 5.32 -4.43 2.82
C ASN A 36 4.03 -4.06 3.59
N ALA A 37 2.88 -4.01 2.92
CA ALA A 37 1.65 -3.47 3.47
C ALA A 37 1.19 -4.24 4.72
N ARG A 38 1.46 -5.55 4.77
CA ARG A 38 1.20 -6.38 5.95
C ARG A 38 2.03 -5.96 7.17
N TRP A 39 3.30 -5.62 6.97
CA TRP A 39 4.18 -5.17 8.05
C TRP A 39 3.70 -3.83 8.61
N LEU A 40 3.37 -2.88 7.73
CA LEU A 40 2.80 -1.58 8.13
C LEU A 40 1.48 -1.75 8.90
N ALA A 41 0.57 -2.56 8.38
CA ALA A 41 -0.71 -2.84 9.05
C ALA A 41 -0.50 -3.48 10.42
N HIS A 42 0.48 -4.38 10.56
CA HIS A 42 0.80 -4.98 11.85
C HIS A 42 1.35 -3.94 12.84
N GLY A 43 2.29 -3.09 12.41
CA GLY A 43 2.84 -2.01 13.23
C GLY A 43 1.76 -1.04 13.71
N ILE A 44 0.85 -0.63 12.82
CA ILE A 44 -0.27 0.27 13.19
C ILE A 44 -1.19 -0.39 14.23
N ASN A 45 -1.53 -1.68 14.05
CA ASN A 45 -2.38 -2.39 14.99
C ASN A 45 -1.70 -2.63 16.35
N ALA A 46 -0.38 -2.80 16.38
CA ALA A 46 0.37 -2.98 17.62
C ALA A 46 0.39 -1.72 18.50
N LEU A 47 0.20 -0.53 17.91
CA LEU A 47 0.11 0.74 18.63
C LEU A 47 -1.32 1.07 19.11
N TYR A 48 -2.28 0.17 18.92
CA TYR A 48 -3.65 0.37 19.35
C TYR A 48 -3.75 0.20 20.88
N ASP A 49 -3.79 1.31 21.62
CA ASP A 49 -3.90 1.32 23.08
C ASP A 49 -5.21 1.98 23.58
N ASN A 50 -5.31 2.24 24.89
CA ASN A 50 -6.50 2.85 25.50
C ASN A 50 -6.60 4.38 25.32
N ASP A 51 -5.59 5.04 24.75
CA ASP A 51 -5.67 6.47 24.49
C ASP A 51 -6.60 6.75 23.30
N TYR A 52 -7.46 7.76 23.46
CA TYR A 52 -8.46 8.10 22.45
C TYR A 52 -7.83 8.63 21.17
N TRP A 53 -6.83 9.52 21.29
CA TRP A 53 -6.22 10.18 20.15
C TRP A 53 -5.29 9.25 19.38
N ARG A 54 -4.53 8.40 20.09
CA ARG A 54 -3.71 7.37 19.47
C ARG A 54 -4.53 6.39 18.66
N ARG A 55 -5.67 5.91 19.17
CA ARG A 55 -6.59 5.06 18.39
C ARG A 55 -7.07 5.76 17.11
N ARG A 56 -7.45 7.04 17.20
CA ARG A 56 -7.88 7.81 16.03
C ARG A 56 -6.75 7.94 15.00
N ALA A 57 -5.52 8.18 15.44
CA ALA A 57 -4.35 8.24 14.56
C ALA A 57 -4.10 6.89 13.88
N CYS A 58 -4.14 5.77 14.62
CA CYS A 58 -4.00 4.44 14.04
C CYS A 58 -5.08 4.13 12.99
N HIS A 59 -6.34 4.50 13.23
CA HIS A 59 -7.42 4.37 12.24
C HIS A 59 -7.10 5.16 10.97
N SER A 60 -6.72 6.43 11.10
CA SER A 60 -6.35 7.26 9.94
C SER A 60 -5.18 6.68 9.15
N LEU A 61 -4.15 6.16 9.82
CA LEU A 61 -3.03 5.50 9.15
C LEU A 61 -3.44 4.22 8.43
N MET A 62 -4.33 3.42 9.02
CA MET A 62 -4.84 2.19 8.40
C MET A 62 -5.68 2.50 7.15
N ASP A 63 -6.50 3.54 7.19
CA ASP A 63 -7.30 3.96 6.04
C ASP A 63 -6.42 4.50 4.92
N ASN A 64 -5.44 5.36 5.26
CA ASN A 64 -4.46 5.84 4.29
C ASN A 64 -3.66 4.69 3.66
N LEU A 65 -3.25 3.69 4.44
CA LEU A 65 -2.57 2.49 3.92
C LEU A 65 -3.41 1.77 2.86
N LYS A 66 -4.70 1.55 3.13
CA LYS A 66 -5.61 0.89 2.19
C LYS A 66 -5.82 1.72 0.93
N THR A 67 -6.15 3.01 1.07
CA THR A 67 -6.37 3.91 -0.07
C THR A 67 -5.13 4.03 -0.95
N ASN A 68 -3.95 4.17 -0.34
CA ASN A 68 -2.68 4.19 -1.09
C ASN A 68 -2.47 2.87 -1.84
N LEU A 69 -2.75 1.72 -1.22
CA LEU A 69 -2.56 0.41 -1.83
C LEU A 69 -3.47 0.21 -3.06
N VAL A 70 -4.74 0.63 -2.96
CA VAL A 70 -5.68 0.63 -4.11
C VAL A 70 -5.16 1.53 -5.22
N THR A 71 -4.75 2.75 -4.89
CA THR A 71 -4.26 3.74 -5.86
C THR A 71 -3.01 3.24 -6.59
N VAL A 72 -2.03 2.70 -5.86
CA VAL A 72 -0.80 2.15 -6.47
C VAL A 72 -1.10 0.90 -7.30
N THR A 73 -2.04 0.05 -6.87
CA THR A 73 -2.49 -1.08 -7.69
C THR A 73 -3.13 -0.60 -8.99
N GLU A 74 -3.94 0.46 -8.95
CA GLU A 74 -4.53 1.08 -10.13
C GLU A 74 -3.46 1.64 -11.09
N GLN A 75 -2.46 2.36 -10.55
CA GLN A 75 -1.31 2.84 -11.34
C GLN A 75 -0.61 1.70 -12.08
N ALA A 76 -0.41 0.55 -11.41
CA ALA A 76 0.19 -0.62 -12.04
C ALA A 76 -0.74 -1.25 -13.08
N ALA A 77 -2.04 -1.37 -12.77
CA ALA A 77 -3.06 -1.92 -13.65
C ALA A 77 -3.22 -1.13 -14.95
N ALA A 78 -3.01 0.19 -14.91
CA ALA A 78 -3.00 1.07 -16.08
C ALA A 78 -1.86 0.75 -17.07
N LEU A 79 -0.81 0.06 -16.63
CA LEU A 79 0.33 -0.39 -17.45
C LEU A 79 0.17 -1.86 -17.91
N GLY A 80 -0.83 -2.56 -17.38
CA GLY A 80 -1.14 -3.96 -17.72
C GLY A 80 -1.73 -4.70 -16.53
N LEU A 81 -2.42 -5.82 -16.79
CA LEU A 81 -3.07 -6.61 -15.73
C LEU A 81 -2.25 -7.81 -15.25
N SER A 82 -1.51 -8.45 -16.16
CA SER A 82 -0.58 -9.52 -15.79
C SER A 82 0.58 -8.94 -14.98
N THR A 83 0.81 -9.52 -13.80
CA THR A 83 1.90 -9.17 -12.87
C THR A 83 3.25 -9.04 -13.57
N ASP A 84 3.52 -9.95 -14.51
CA ASP A 84 4.80 -10.14 -15.18
C ASP A 84 5.12 -8.97 -16.12
N LYS A 85 4.07 -8.26 -16.57
CA LYS A 85 4.17 -7.06 -17.40
C LYS A 85 3.99 -5.78 -16.59
N ALA A 86 2.96 -5.74 -15.75
CA ALA A 86 2.56 -4.57 -15.00
C ALA A 86 3.63 -4.12 -14.01
N ILE A 87 4.18 -5.05 -13.23
CA ILE A 87 5.11 -4.72 -12.13
C ILE A 87 6.43 -4.15 -12.67
N PRO A 88 7.11 -4.75 -13.66
CA PRO A 88 8.35 -4.16 -14.19
C PRO A 88 8.13 -2.77 -14.79
N GLN A 89 7.01 -2.56 -15.50
CA GLN A 89 6.69 -1.26 -16.10
C GLN A 89 6.38 -0.21 -15.02
N TRP A 90 5.58 -0.57 -14.03
CA TRP A 90 5.25 0.29 -12.90
C TRP A 90 6.50 0.68 -12.12
N ARG A 91 7.35 -0.29 -11.77
CA ARG A 91 8.64 -0.03 -11.09
C ARG A 91 9.53 0.91 -11.89
N LYS A 92 9.59 0.75 -13.21
CA LYS A 92 10.38 1.62 -14.08
C LYS A 92 9.80 3.03 -14.13
N LYS A 93 8.48 3.17 -14.28
CA LYS A 93 7.80 4.46 -14.37
C LYS A 93 7.93 5.26 -13.06
N TYR A 94 7.75 4.61 -11.92
CA TYR A 94 7.71 5.24 -10.60
C TYR A 94 8.99 5.05 -9.78
N ALA A 95 10.12 4.78 -10.45
CA ALA A 95 11.36 4.36 -9.81
C ALA A 95 11.84 5.31 -8.69
N ALA A 96 11.81 6.62 -8.92
CA ALA A 96 12.28 7.61 -7.94
C ALA A 96 11.44 7.60 -6.66
N HIS A 97 10.11 7.67 -6.78
CA HIS A 97 9.19 7.64 -5.64
C HIS A 97 9.23 6.29 -4.91
N LEU A 98 9.34 5.19 -5.66
CA LEU A 98 9.46 3.85 -5.09
C LEU A 98 10.78 3.70 -4.32
N GLN A 99 11.89 4.23 -4.83
CA GLN A 99 13.17 4.22 -4.14
C GLN A 99 13.13 5.05 -2.85
N SER A 100 12.54 6.25 -2.88
CA SER A 100 12.34 7.08 -1.68
C SER A 100 11.57 6.31 -0.60
N TYR A 101 10.42 5.76 -0.99
CA TYR A 101 9.57 4.97 -0.10
C TYR A 101 10.29 3.75 0.49
N LEU A 102 10.96 2.95 -0.34
CA LEU A 102 11.67 1.74 0.12
C LEU A 102 12.89 2.08 0.99
N GLY A 103 13.58 3.18 0.70
CA GLY A 103 14.68 3.68 1.54
C GLY A 103 14.19 4.09 2.93
N CYS A 104 13.13 4.91 2.98
CA CYS A 104 12.50 5.32 4.23
C CYS A 104 12.01 4.10 5.03
N LEU A 105 11.35 3.15 4.37
CA LEU A 105 10.87 1.93 5.03
C LEU A 105 12.02 1.10 5.59
N ALA A 106 13.14 0.98 4.86
CA ALA A 106 14.32 0.25 5.32
C ALA A 106 14.90 0.87 6.60
N GLU A 107 15.00 2.20 6.68
CA GLU A 107 15.45 2.90 7.90
C GLU A 107 14.50 2.62 9.08
N ILE A 108 13.20 2.75 8.86
CA ILE A 108 12.20 2.57 9.93
C ILE A 108 12.18 1.14 10.48
N THR A 109 12.38 0.13 9.62
CA THR A 109 12.34 -1.29 10.02
C THR A 109 13.52 -1.74 10.87
N GLN A 110 14.61 -0.97 10.93
CA GLN A 110 15.81 -1.30 11.71
C GLN A 110 15.70 -0.90 13.18
N GLU A 111 14.67 -0.15 13.55
CA GLU A 111 14.51 0.40 14.88
C GLU A 111 13.13 0.12 15.50
N ASN A 112 12.93 0.54 16.74
CA ASN A 112 11.62 0.49 17.39
C ASN A 112 10.61 1.36 16.61
N VAL A 113 9.52 0.73 16.18
CA VAL A 113 8.46 1.37 15.41
C VAL A 113 7.51 2.11 16.35
N ASP A 114 7.31 3.39 16.09
CA ASP A 114 6.34 4.23 16.79
C ASP A 114 5.36 4.89 15.81
N LEU A 115 4.42 5.66 16.36
CA LEU A 115 3.37 6.31 15.57
C LEU A 115 3.94 7.31 14.56
N SER A 116 4.99 8.04 14.94
CA SER A 116 5.63 9.05 14.09
C SER A 116 6.30 8.40 12.89
N ARG A 117 7.06 7.32 13.11
CA ARG A 117 7.72 6.57 12.04
C ARG A 117 6.73 5.93 11.09
N LEU A 118 5.66 5.30 11.60
CA LEU A 118 4.61 4.76 10.75
C LEU A 118 3.92 5.87 9.94
N SER A 119 3.71 7.05 10.52
CA SER A 119 3.14 8.19 9.81
C SER A 119 4.03 8.65 8.65
N VAL A 120 5.36 8.67 8.84
CA VAL A 120 6.32 8.99 7.77
C VAL A 120 6.27 7.94 6.66
N ALA A 121 6.31 6.64 7.00
CA ALA A 121 6.22 5.57 5.99
C ALA A 121 4.94 5.64 5.17
N ILE A 122 3.79 5.90 5.81
CA ILE A 122 2.51 6.08 5.13
C ILE A 122 2.50 7.36 4.29
N GLY A 123 3.15 8.43 4.75
CA GLY A 123 3.33 9.68 4.01
C GLY A 123 4.13 9.48 2.71
N GLU A 124 5.25 8.76 2.76
CA GLU A 124 6.04 8.40 1.58
C GLU A 124 5.24 7.50 0.63
N MET A 125 4.47 6.53 1.16
CA MET A 125 3.57 5.70 0.34
C MET A 125 2.49 6.56 -0.34
N SER A 126 1.97 7.57 0.34
CA SER A 126 1.02 8.53 -0.23
C SER A 126 1.66 9.42 -1.30
N ALA A 127 2.94 9.75 -1.18
CA ALA A 127 3.68 10.46 -2.23
C ALA A 127 3.79 9.59 -3.50
N LEU A 128 4.13 8.31 -3.34
CA LEU A 128 4.12 7.32 -4.44
C LEU A 128 2.72 7.18 -5.07
N ALA A 129 1.67 7.10 -4.26
CA ALA A 129 0.29 7.01 -4.75
C ALA A 129 -0.18 8.26 -5.53
N ARG A 130 0.42 9.43 -5.29
CA ARG A 130 0.09 10.68 -6.00
C ARG A 130 1.03 10.99 -7.17
N SER A 131 2.09 10.22 -7.39
CA SER A 131 3.03 10.48 -8.47
C SER A 131 2.42 10.18 -9.85
N GLU A 132 2.80 10.96 -10.86
CA GLU A 132 2.28 10.91 -12.24
C GLU A 132 3.01 9.92 -13.16
#